data_AF-A0A352XF32-F1
#
_entry.id   AF-A0A352XF32-F1
#
_cell.length_a   1.000
_cell.length_b   1.000
_cell.length_c   1.000
_cell.angle_alpha   90.00
_cell.angle_beta   90.00
_cell.angle_gamma   90.00
#
_symmetry.space_group_name_H-M   'P 1'
#
loop_
_entity.id
_entity.type
_entity.pdbx_description
1 polymer ?
#
loop_
_entity_poly.entity_id
_entity_poly.type
_entity_poly.pdbx_seq_one_letter_code
_entity_poly.pdbx_strand_id
1 'polypeptide(L)' 'MSQSVVNCPRRRGRVFPEYKWSPEKLARWQAEIDSFGQRCKVVWLRVCPDLIKDHYNWFIMIEPESGDYFIDNPNQD' A
#
# COMPACT_ATOMS: atom_id res chain seq x y z
N MET A 1 18.53 -44.54 2.81
CA MET A 1 18.28 -43.09 2.61
C MET A 1 17.52 -42.91 1.30
N SER A 2 16.18 -42.96 1.32
CA SER A 2 15.35 -42.68 0.16
C SER A 2 14.95 -41.21 0.18
N GLN A 3 15.48 -40.42 -0.76
CA GLN A 3 15.07 -39.03 -0.95
C GLN A 3 13.62 -39.00 -1.47
N SER A 4 12.74 -38.32 -0.75
CA SER A 4 11.42 -37.96 -1.24
C SER A 4 11.56 -36.90 -2.34
N VAL A 5 11.01 -37.17 -3.52
CA VAL A 5 10.95 -36.20 -4.62
C VAL A 5 9.96 -35.11 -4.20
N VAL A 6 10.47 -33.92 -3.91
CA VAL A 6 9.64 -32.75 -3.60
C VAL A 6 8.90 -32.35 -4.87
N ASN A 7 7.59 -32.61 -4.93
CA ASN A 7 6.74 -32.16 -6.01
C ASN A 7 6.47 -30.65 -5.86
N CYS A 8 7.33 -29.83 -6.47
CA CYS A 8 7.10 -28.39 -6.55
C CYS A 8 5.89 -28.14 -7.48
N PRO A 9 4.75 -27.63 -6.98
CA PRO A 9 3.59 -27.39 -7.82
C PRO A 9 3.96 -26.46 -8.97
N ARG A 10 3.62 -26.86 -10.20
CA ARG A 10 3.87 -26.05 -11.41
C ARG A 10 3.32 -24.65 -11.18
N ARG A 11 4.11 -23.62 -11.51
CA ARG A 11 3.68 -22.21 -11.44
C ARG A 11 2.39 -22.04 -12.24
N ARG A 12 1.26 -22.05 -11.55
CA ARG A 12 -0.03 -21.66 -12.13
C ARG A 12 0.12 -20.18 -12.43
N GLY A 13 -0.15 -19.78 -13.67
CA GLY A 13 0.04 -18.41 -14.14
C GLY A 13 -0.84 -17.40 -13.38
N ARG A 14 -1.24 -16.33 -14.05
CA ARG A 14 -2.11 -15.32 -13.45
C ARG A 14 -3.39 -15.98 -12.92
N VAL A 15 -3.77 -15.66 -11.67
CA VAL A 15 -4.95 -16.24 -10.99
C VAL A 15 -6.24 -15.95 -11.77
N PHE A 16 -6.32 -14.77 -12.39
CA PHE A 16 -7.40 -14.36 -13.29
C PHE A 16 -6.82 -13.92 -14.64
N PRO A 17 -6.61 -14.86 -15.59
CA PRO A 17 -6.02 -14.55 -16.89
C PRO A 17 -6.93 -13.68 -17.76
N GLU A 18 -8.25 -13.71 -17.56
CA GLU A 18 -9.24 -12.93 -18.31
C GLU A 18 -9.24 -11.45 -17.89
N TYR A 19 -8.87 -11.14 -16.66
CA TYR A 19 -8.96 -9.78 -16.11
C TYR A 19 -7.79 -8.91 -16.54
N LYS A 20 -7.76 -8.46 -17.80
CA LYS A 20 -6.72 -7.55 -18.31
C LYS A 20 -7.28 -6.13 -18.43
N TRP A 21 -6.57 -5.15 -17.88
CA TRP A 21 -6.91 -3.75 -18.09
C TRP A 21 -6.42 -3.30 -19.46
N SER A 22 -7.20 -2.47 -20.15
CA SER A 22 -6.70 -1.74 -21.29
C SER A 22 -5.61 -0.76 -20.84
N PRO A 23 -4.66 -0.39 -21.72
CA PRO A 23 -3.65 0.62 -21.40
C PRO A 23 -4.27 1.95 -20.92
N GLU A 24 -5.38 2.37 -21.53
CA GLU A 24 -6.11 3.57 -21.16
C GLU A 24 -6.68 3.49 -19.73
N LYS A 25 -7.31 2.36 -19.38
CA LYS A 25 -7.86 2.16 -18.03
C LYS A 25 -6.76 2.18 -16.98
N LEU A 26 -5.61 1.58 -17.28
CA LEU A 26 -4.46 1.57 -16.37
C LEU A 26 -3.86 2.97 -16.21
N ALA A 27 -3.72 3.74 -17.30
CA ALA A 27 -3.25 5.12 -17.25
C ALA A 27 -4.18 6.01 -16.42
N ARG A 28 -5.50 5.89 -16.60
CA ARG A 28 -6.49 6.62 -15.81
C ARG A 28 -6.41 6.27 -14.32
N TRP A 29 -6.37 4.98 -14.00
CA TRP A 29 -6.26 4.52 -12.62
C TRP A 29 -4.98 5.01 -11.95
N GLN A 30 -3.85 4.99 -12.67
CA GLN A 30 -2.59 5.51 -12.14
C GLN A 30 -2.67 7.01 -11.88
N ALA A 31 -3.24 7.78 -12.81
CA ALA A 31 -3.42 9.22 -12.63
C ALA A 31 -4.32 9.55 -11.43
N GLU A 32 -5.39 8.77 -11.22
CA GLU A 32 -6.27 8.91 -10.05
C GLU A 32 -5.49 8.63 -8.75
N ILE A 33 -4.70 7.56 -8.69
CA ILE A 33 -3.85 7.23 -7.54
C ILE A 33 -2.78 8.28 -7.29
N ASP A 34 -2.11 8.78 -8.33
CA ASP A 34 -1.07 9.79 -8.20
C ASP A 34 -1.66 11.09 -7.64
N SER A 35 -2.83 11.51 -8.13
CA SER A 35 -3.55 12.68 -7.62
C SER A 35 -3.97 12.52 -6.15
N PHE A 36 -4.37 11.32 -5.76
CA PHE A 36 -4.71 10.99 -4.37
C PHE A 36 -3.46 11.03 -3.49
N GLY A 37 -2.37 10.39 -3.92
CA GLY A 37 -1.10 10.38 -3.20
C GLY A 37 -0.49 11.77 -3.04
N GLN A 38 -0.62 12.65 -4.05
CA GLN A 38 -0.17 14.04 -3.95
C GLN A 38 -0.90 14.80 -2.84
N ARG A 39 -2.22 14.62 -2.70
CA ARG A 39 -3.01 15.23 -1.61
C ARG A 39 -2.53 14.75 -0.25
N CYS A 40 -2.40 13.43 -0.07
CA CYS A 40 -1.90 12.86 1.19
C CYS A 40 -0.47 13.30 1.50
N LYS A 41 0.40 13.44 0.49
CA LYS A 41 1.80 13.84 0.66
C LYS A 41 1.93 15.23 1.26
N VAL A 42 1.05 16.17 0.90
CA VAL A 42 1.06 17.53 1.48
C VAL A 42 0.79 17.47 2.99
N VAL A 43 -0.18 16.66 3.42
CA VAL A 43 -0.49 16.47 4.84
C VAL A 43 0.68 15.78 5.55
N TRP A 44 1.21 14.70 4.96
CA TRP A 44 2.37 13.98 5.51
C TRP A 44 3.56 14.89 5.77
N LEU A 45 3.93 15.74 4.81
CA LEU A 45 5.08 16.65 4.94
C LEU A 45 4.92 17.64 6.10
N ARG A 46 3.67 17.98 6.47
CA ARG A 46 3.38 18.86 7.61
C ARG A 46 3.50 18.12 8.95
N VAL A 47 2.98 16.90 9.03
CA VAL A 47 2.86 16.16 10.32
C VAL A 47 4.08 15.29 10.63
N CYS A 48 4.79 14.80 9.61
CA CYS A 48 5.93 13.90 9.76
C CYS A 48 7.04 14.40 10.71
N PRO A 49 7.46 15.69 10.67
CA PRO A 49 8.54 16.16 11.55
C PRO A 49 8.25 16.01 13.05
N ASP A 50 6.97 16.05 13.43
CA ASP A 50 6.55 15.91 14.82
C ASP A 50 6.29 14.44 15.16
N LEU A 51 5.60 13.71 14.27
CA LEU A 51 5.26 12.30 14.51
C LEU A 51 6.47 11.37 14.49
N ILE A 52 7.49 11.64 13.66
CA ILE A 52 8.64 10.74 13.54
C ILE A 52 9.51 10.69 14.80
N LYS A 53 9.41 11.71 15.66
CA LYS A 53 10.15 11.76 16.93
C LYS A 53 9.61 10.75 17.93
N ASP A 54 8.29 10.64 17.99
CA ASP A 54 7.59 9.87 19.04
C ASP A 54 7.02 8.54 18.53
N HIS A 55 6.81 8.39 17.21
CA HIS A 55 6.10 7.27 16.59
C HIS A 55 6.91 6.61 15.47
N TYR A 56 8.17 6.30 15.74
CA TYR A 56 9.02 5.59 14.80
C TYR A 56 8.44 4.20 14.50
N ASN A 57 8.27 3.88 13.21
CA ASN A 57 7.71 2.61 12.71
C ASN A 57 6.20 2.37 12.98
N TRP A 58 5.44 3.42 13.29
CA TRP A 58 3.98 3.30 13.46
C TRP A 58 3.26 3.48 12.13
N PHE A 59 2.05 2.89 12.03
CA PHE A 59 1.20 3.05 10.86
C PHE A 59 0.35 4.32 10.99
N ILE A 60 0.33 5.14 9.94
CA ILE A 60 -0.41 6.39 9.89
C ILE A 60 -1.36 6.37 8.70
N MET A 61 -2.65 6.50 8.96
CA MET A 61 -3.67 6.73 7.94
C MET A 61 -3.90 8.23 7.80
N ILE A 62 -3.83 8.74 6.57
CA ILE A 62 -4.07 10.16 6.27
C ILE A 62 -5.35 10.27 5.47
N GLU A 63 -6.28 11.10 5.95
CA GLU A 63 -7.47 11.46 5.20
C GLU A 63 -7.17 12.67 4.29
N PRO A 64 -7.30 12.54 2.95
CA PRO A 64 -6.83 13.56 2.02
C PRO A 64 -7.71 14.81 1.91
N GLU A 65 -8.97 14.77 2.37
CA GLU A 65 -9.90 15.91 2.23
C GLU A 65 -9.92 16.79 3.48
N SER A 66 -10.04 16.21 4.68
CA SER A 66 -9.96 16.96 5.94
C SER A 66 -8.52 17.36 6.34
N GLY A 67 -7.53 16.55 5.96
CA GLY A 67 -6.18 16.64 6.48
C GLY A 67 -6.00 15.99 7.86
N ASP A 68 -7.02 15.30 8.36
CA ASP A 68 -6.93 14.49 9.57
C ASP A 68 -6.03 13.27 9.33
N TYR A 69 -5.44 12.78 10.41
CA TYR A 69 -4.64 11.56 10.39
C TYR A 69 -4.86 10.74 11.66
N PHE A 70 -4.79 9.42 11.50
CA PHE A 70 -4.96 8.45 12.55
C PHE A 70 -3.67 7.66 12.68
N ILE A 71 -3.21 7.47 13.91
CA ILE A 71 -2.02 6.66 14.19
C ILE A 71 -2.48 5.40 14.90
N ASP A 72 -2.10 4.25 14.35
CA ASP A 72 -2.31 2.97 15.02
C ASP A 72 -1.15 2.72 15.98
N ASN A 73 -1.47 2.56 17.26
CA ASN A 73 -0.49 2.33 18.31
C ASN A 73 -0.30 0.82 18.50
N PRO A 74 0.87 0.26 18.12
CA PRO A 74 1.11 -1.18 18.24
C PRO A 74 1.23 -1.65 19.70
N ASN A 75 1.25 -0.72 20.68
CA ASN A 75 1.37 -1.01 22.11
C ASN A 75 0.03 -0.89 22.86
N GLN A 76 -1.09 -0.64 22.17
CA GLN A 76 -2.42 -0.69 22.79
C GLN A 76 -3.08 -2.04 22.48
N ASP A 77 -3.09 -2.92 23.49
CA ASP A 77 -3.90 -4.14 23.56
C ASP A 77 -5.34 -3.86 24.07
#